data_AF-A0A7S1X5C2-F1
#
_entry.id   AF-A0A7S1X5C2-F1
#
_cell.length_a   1.000
_cell.length_b   1.000
_cell.length_c   1.000
_cell.angle_alpha   90.00
_cell.angle_beta   90.00
_cell.angle_gamma   90.00
#
_symmetry.space_group_name_H-M   'P 1'
#
loop_
_entity.id
_entity.type
_entity.pdbx_description
1 polymer ?
#
loop_
_entity_poly.entity_id
_entity_poly.type
_entity_poly.pdbx_seq_one_letter_code
_entity_poly.pdbx_strand_id
1 'polypeptide(L)'
;ADANRRLLAVSILDLPVSVPPRHPHNINGSFTVVVTTVHDKPAPGSDEVYRTHDHAWVGDNGYVTREGLRRKYAIAFLGQMLTAANEVVNQVFLVDLPNDPSALTRAALGMPLEGTPLTRPLPPANVTQRRLTALPRGVATSQRFWPTSSADGRSIAFLADDVEGVTQLWTTSPCAAPGGEVHLT
;
A
#
# COMPACT_ATOMS: atom_id res chain seq x y z
N ALA A 1 -15.91 17.76 -0.80
CA ALA A 1 -15.68 16.49 -1.52
C ALA A 1 -14.20 16.22 -1.50
N ASP A 2 -13.85 14.96 -1.32
CA ASP A 2 -12.49 14.47 -1.40
C ASP A 2 -11.82 14.79 -2.74
N ALA A 3 -10.55 15.19 -2.71
CA ALA A 3 -9.77 15.45 -3.91
C ALA A 3 -9.46 14.15 -4.68
N ASN A 4 -9.11 14.28 -5.97
CA ASN A 4 -8.64 13.16 -6.76
C ASN A 4 -7.23 12.72 -6.28
N ARG A 5 -7.09 11.46 -5.89
CA ARG A 5 -5.86 10.86 -5.37
C ARG A 5 -5.58 9.53 -6.05
N ARG A 6 -4.30 9.12 -6.02
CA ARG A 6 -3.89 7.79 -6.49
C ARG A 6 -3.93 6.81 -5.32
N LEU A 7 -4.72 5.76 -5.50
CA LEU A 7 -4.91 4.67 -4.54
C LEU A 7 -4.43 3.35 -5.15
N LEU A 8 -4.27 2.34 -4.31
CA LEU A 8 -4.14 0.96 -4.75
C LEU A 8 -5.48 0.26 -4.62
N ALA A 9 -5.77 -0.58 -5.61
CA ALA A 9 -6.95 -1.45 -5.63
C ALA A 9 -6.54 -2.85 -6.04
N VAL A 10 -7.34 -3.83 -5.65
CA VAL A 10 -7.18 -5.24 -6.04
C VAL A 10 -8.44 -5.74 -6.69
N SER A 11 -8.30 -6.68 -7.62
CA SER A 11 -9.41 -7.35 -8.29
C SER A 11 -9.46 -8.83 -7.90
N ILE A 12 -10.65 -9.33 -7.58
CA ILE A 12 -10.88 -10.75 -7.31
C ILE A 12 -11.30 -11.42 -8.61
N LEU A 13 -10.37 -12.09 -9.29
CA LEU A 13 -10.59 -12.61 -10.64
C LEU A 13 -11.78 -13.59 -10.73
N ASP A 14 -11.97 -14.41 -9.70
CA ASP A 14 -13.07 -15.40 -9.63
C ASP A 14 -14.41 -14.81 -9.17
N LEU A 15 -14.52 -13.49 -9.03
CA LEU A 15 -15.76 -12.80 -8.68
C LEU A 15 -16.15 -11.79 -9.78
N PRO A 16 -16.84 -12.24 -10.85
CA PRO A 16 -17.20 -11.38 -11.97
C PRO A 16 -18.28 -10.35 -11.58
N VAL A 17 -18.18 -9.16 -12.16
CA VAL A 17 -19.15 -8.08 -12.07
C VAL A 17 -19.65 -7.74 -13.46
N SER A 18 -20.96 -7.88 -13.66
CA SER A 18 -21.64 -7.46 -14.89
C SER A 18 -22.30 -6.11 -14.69
N VAL A 19 -22.05 -5.19 -15.62
CA VAL A 19 -22.65 -3.85 -15.60
C VAL A 19 -23.69 -3.74 -16.71
N PRO A 20 -24.87 -3.12 -16.45
CA PRO A 20 -25.83 -2.86 -17.50
C PRO A 20 -25.20 -2.03 -18.63
N PRO A 21 -25.45 -2.34 -19.92
CA PRO A 21 -24.86 -1.63 -21.07
C PRO A 21 -25.60 -0.30 -21.33
N ARG A 22 -25.71 0.54 -20.30
CA ARG A 22 -26.36 1.86 -20.35
C ARG A 22 -25.48 2.94 -20.99
N HIS A 23 -24.19 2.67 -21.13
CA HIS A 23 -23.21 3.57 -21.75
C HIS A 23 -22.15 2.75 -22.51
N PRO A 24 -21.66 3.21 -23.68
CA PRO A 24 -20.63 2.47 -24.46
C PRO A 24 -19.31 2.22 -23.73
N HIS A 25 -19.04 2.96 -22.66
CA HIS A 25 -17.85 2.80 -21.82
C HIS A 25 -18.08 1.93 -20.58
N ASN A 26 -19.27 1.35 -20.40
CA ASN A 26 -19.49 0.36 -19.36
C ASN A 26 -18.88 -0.97 -19.82
N ILE A 27 -17.95 -1.49 -19.03
CA ILE A 27 -17.23 -2.72 -19.33
C ILE A 27 -17.42 -3.67 -18.14
N ASN A 28 -17.80 -4.91 -18.41
CA ASN A 28 -17.83 -5.97 -17.40
C ASN A 28 -16.40 -6.20 -16.86
N GLY A 29 -16.29 -6.65 -15.62
CA GLY A 29 -14.98 -6.88 -15.03
C GLY A 29 -15.04 -7.83 -13.86
N SER A 30 -14.06 -7.73 -12.98
CA SER A 30 -14.02 -8.44 -11.71
C SER A 30 -14.29 -7.47 -10.57
N PHE A 31 -14.82 -7.97 -9.47
CA PHE A 31 -14.99 -7.18 -8.25
C PHE A 31 -13.65 -6.56 -7.87
N THR A 32 -13.61 -5.23 -7.87
CA THR A 32 -12.39 -4.45 -7.65
C THR A 32 -12.64 -3.47 -6.53
N VAL A 33 -11.72 -3.44 -5.56
CA VAL A 33 -11.86 -2.62 -4.36
C VAL A 33 -10.56 -1.93 -4.02
N VAL A 34 -10.65 -0.68 -3.57
CA VAL A 34 -9.51 0.06 -3.02
C VAL A 34 -9.03 -0.63 -1.75
N VAL A 35 -7.71 -0.72 -1.55
CA VAL A 35 -7.12 -1.36 -0.36
C VAL A 35 -6.23 -0.42 0.45
N THR A 36 -6.07 0.83 0.01
CA THR A 36 -5.27 1.84 0.72
C THR A 36 -6.10 3.03 1.16
N THR A 37 -5.77 3.58 2.33
CA THR A 37 -6.33 4.85 2.81
C THR A 37 -5.37 5.98 2.48
N VAL A 38 -5.89 7.07 1.91
CA VAL A 38 -5.13 8.28 1.57
C VAL A 38 -5.85 9.54 2.06
N HIS A 39 -5.07 10.57 2.39
CA HIS A 39 -5.50 11.80 3.05
C HIS A 39 -5.18 13.02 2.18
N ASP A 40 -6.11 13.97 2.09
CA ASP A 40 -5.88 15.18 1.28
C ASP A 40 -4.93 16.17 1.90
N LYS A 41 -4.89 16.16 3.23
CA LYS A 41 -4.07 17.03 4.07
C LYS A 41 -3.48 16.13 5.17
N PRO A 42 -2.51 15.27 4.84
CA PRO A 42 -1.91 14.39 5.82
C PRO A 42 -1.32 15.21 6.97
N ALA A 43 -1.43 14.73 8.20
CA ALA A 43 -0.81 15.36 9.35
C ALA A 43 0.73 15.22 9.28
N PRO A 44 1.51 16.30 9.44
CA PRO A 44 2.98 16.23 9.48
C PRO A 44 3.49 15.24 10.54
N GLY A 45 4.43 14.38 10.16
CA GLY A 45 5.03 13.37 11.04
C GLY A 45 4.15 12.13 11.31
N SER A 46 2.93 12.08 10.79
CA SER A 46 2.03 10.91 10.91
C SER A 46 2.36 9.80 9.89
N ASP A 47 1.56 8.73 9.89
CA ASP A 47 1.58 7.69 8.85
C ASP A 47 0.54 7.96 7.74
N GLU A 48 -0.05 9.16 7.72
CA GLU A 48 -1.06 9.51 6.73
C GLU A 48 -0.43 9.68 5.33
N VAL A 49 -0.88 8.84 4.41
CA VAL A 49 -0.42 8.83 3.03
C VAL A 49 -1.20 9.85 2.21
N TYR A 50 -0.52 10.75 1.52
CA TYR A 50 -1.10 11.67 0.54
C TYR A 50 -1.46 10.98 -0.78
N ARG A 51 -0.57 10.11 -1.26
CA ARG A 51 -0.64 9.44 -2.55
C ARG A 51 0.13 8.13 -2.52
N THR A 52 -0.42 7.09 -3.14
CA THR A 52 0.28 5.81 -3.36
C THR A 52 0.86 5.75 -4.76
N HIS A 53 1.99 5.06 -4.92
CA HIS A 53 2.54 4.67 -6.21
C HIS A 53 3.45 3.45 -6.03
N ASP A 54 3.90 2.88 -7.15
CA ASP A 54 4.92 1.83 -7.25
C ASP A 54 4.83 0.72 -6.18
N HIS A 55 4.31 -0.45 -6.57
CA HIS A 55 3.93 -1.51 -5.65
C HIS A 55 4.41 -2.88 -6.12
N ALA A 56 4.46 -3.83 -5.19
CA ALA A 56 4.68 -5.24 -5.47
C ALA A 56 3.96 -6.13 -4.47
N TRP A 57 3.53 -7.30 -4.94
CA TRP A 57 3.13 -8.40 -4.06
C TRP A 57 4.30 -8.85 -3.20
N VAL A 58 4.01 -9.26 -1.97
CA VAL A 58 5.01 -9.74 -1.01
C VAL A 58 5.09 -11.25 -1.06
N GLY A 59 6.24 -11.78 -1.50
CA GLY A 59 6.47 -13.21 -1.67
C GLY A 59 5.54 -13.90 -2.68
N ASP A 60 5.90 -15.12 -3.04
CA ASP A 60 5.06 -15.98 -3.91
C ASP A 60 3.84 -16.51 -3.16
N ASN A 61 3.93 -16.60 -1.83
CA ASN A 61 2.87 -17.04 -0.94
C ASN A 61 2.82 -16.17 0.32
N GLY A 62 2.95 -14.86 0.15
CA GLY A 62 2.90 -13.93 1.26
C GLY A 62 4.13 -14.03 2.19
N TYR A 63 3.97 -13.58 3.43
CA TYR A 63 5.01 -13.65 4.46
C TYR A 63 4.50 -14.28 5.75
N VAL A 64 5.42 -14.66 6.64
CA VAL A 64 5.13 -15.19 7.97
C VAL A 64 5.35 -14.08 8.99
N THR A 65 4.35 -13.79 9.83
CA THR A 65 4.47 -12.80 10.91
C THR A 65 5.43 -13.29 11.99
N ARG A 66 5.80 -12.40 12.93
CA ARG A 66 6.65 -12.79 14.07
C ARG A 66 6.01 -13.88 14.95
N GLU A 67 4.68 -13.93 14.97
CA GLU A 67 3.88 -14.91 15.71
C GLU A 67 3.74 -16.25 14.94
N GLY A 68 4.38 -16.40 13.78
CA GLY A 68 4.31 -17.61 12.97
C GLY A 68 3.07 -17.71 12.08
N LEU A 69 2.25 -16.66 11.99
CA LEU A 69 1.03 -16.67 11.18
C LEU A 69 1.33 -16.30 9.72
N ARG A 70 0.68 -17.01 8.78
CA ARG A 70 0.80 -16.70 7.36
C ARG A 70 -0.14 -15.55 6.97
N ARG A 71 0.42 -14.46 6.44
CA ARG A 71 -0.31 -13.45 5.66
C ARG A 71 -0.13 -13.78 4.20
N LYS A 72 -1.14 -14.41 3.59
CA LYS A 72 -1.06 -14.93 2.22
C LYS A 72 -0.98 -13.81 1.18
N TYR A 73 -1.69 -12.72 1.42
CA TYR A 73 -1.79 -11.60 0.50
C TYR A 73 -1.36 -10.32 1.21
N ALA A 74 -0.29 -9.72 0.70
CA ALA A 74 0.16 -8.41 1.12
C ALA A 74 0.83 -7.68 -0.03
N ILE A 75 0.69 -6.36 -0.06
CA ILE A 75 1.27 -5.50 -1.09
C ILE A 75 2.17 -4.48 -0.41
N ALA A 76 3.44 -4.45 -0.81
CA ALA A 76 4.36 -3.38 -0.48
C ALA A 76 4.21 -2.25 -1.49
N PHE A 77 4.26 -1.00 -1.05
CA PHE A 77 4.11 0.16 -1.94
C PHE A 77 4.85 1.39 -1.43
N LEU A 78 5.07 2.36 -2.32
CA LEU A 78 5.57 3.68 -1.95
C LEU A 78 4.41 4.62 -1.63
N GLY A 79 4.40 5.10 -0.38
CA GLY A 79 3.46 6.09 0.11
C GLY A 79 4.15 7.43 0.29
N GLN A 80 3.62 8.46 -0.37
CA GLN A 80 4.06 9.84 -0.16
C GLN A 80 3.40 10.39 1.11
N MET A 81 4.19 10.90 2.05
CA MET A 81 3.74 11.42 3.33
C MET A 81 4.51 12.69 3.72
N LEU A 82 4.09 13.34 4.81
CA LEU A 82 4.76 14.54 5.33
C LEU A 82 5.66 14.21 6.51
N THR A 83 6.91 14.66 6.48
CA THR A 83 7.80 14.64 7.64
C THR A 83 7.28 15.57 8.74
N ALA A 84 7.85 15.48 9.94
CA ALA A 84 7.55 16.44 11.02
C ALA A 84 7.94 17.89 10.64
N ALA A 85 8.89 18.06 9.73
CA ALA A 85 9.30 19.34 9.17
C ALA A 85 8.41 19.81 7.99
N ASN A 86 7.30 19.10 7.73
CA ASN A 86 6.36 19.39 6.65
C ASN A 86 6.93 19.21 5.24
N GLU A 87 7.97 18.37 5.12
CA GLU A 87 8.58 18.01 3.83
C GLU A 87 7.89 16.78 3.26
N VAL A 88 7.82 16.69 1.93
CA VAL A 88 7.20 15.57 1.25
C VAL A 88 8.25 14.48 0.99
N VAL A 89 8.03 13.28 1.55
CA VAL A 89 8.93 12.13 1.37
C VAL A 89 8.14 10.87 0.99
N ASN A 90 8.82 9.94 0.33
CA ASN A 90 8.30 8.59 0.11
C ASN A 90 8.82 7.65 1.19
N GLN A 91 7.93 6.82 1.72
CA GLN A 91 8.30 5.69 2.59
C GLN A 91 7.72 4.40 2.01
N VAL A 92 8.29 3.27 2.41
CA VAL A 92 7.71 1.96 2.09
C VAL A 92 6.57 1.70 3.08
N PHE A 93 5.42 1.36 2.55
CA PHE A 93 4.25 0.92 3.30
C PHE A 93 3.90 -0.51 2.92
N LEU A 94 3.14 -1.16 3.79
CA LEU A 94 2.56 -2.47 3.59
C LEU A 94 1.06 -2.38 3.76
N VAL A 95 0.31 -3.05 2.88
CA VAL A 95 -1.08 -3.40 3.14
C VAL A 95 -1.22 -4.91 3.25
N ASP A 96 -1.72 -5.39 4.39
CA ASP A 96 -2.13 -6.78 4.58
C ASP A 96 -3.59 -6.94 4.16
N LEU A 97 -3.86 -7.97 3.36
CA LEU A 97 -5.21 -8.32 2.91
C LEU A 97 -5.69 -9.59 3.63
N PRO A 98 -7.02 -9.79 3.75
CA PRO A 98 -7.57 -11.03 4.28
C PRO A 98 -7.10 -12.26 3.49
N ASN A 99 -6.80 -13.37 4.19
CA ASN A 99 -6.41 -14.63 3.54
C ASN A 99 -7.54 -15.23 2.68
N ASP A 100 -8.80 -14.99 3.07
CA ASP A 100 -9.98 -15.29 2.26
C ASP A 100 -10.35 -14.05 1.42
N PRO A 101 -10.19 -14.09 0.08
CA PRO A 101 -10.53 -12.96 -0.79
C PRO A 101 -11.99 -12.53 -0.69
N SER A 102 -12.92 -13.42 -0.32
CA SER A 102 -14.34 -13.06 -0.21
C SER A 102 -14.57 -11.97 0.84
N ALA A 103 -13.71 -11.89 1.87
CA ALA A 103 -13.77 -10.88 2.91
C ALA A 103 -13.50 -9.45 2.39
N LEU A 104 -12.85 -9.29 1.23
CA LEU A 104 -12.66 -7.99 0.57
C LEU A 104 -13.97 -7.37 0.06
N THR A 105 -15.07 -8.13 0.03
CA THR A 105 -16.41 -7.61 -0.33
C THR A 105 -17.13 -6.95 0.85
N ARG A 106 -16.55 -6.99 2.05
CA ARG A 106 -17.21 -6.51 3.28
C ARG A 106 -16.73 -5.11 3.63
N ALA A 107 -17.64 -4.15 3.61
CA ALA A 107 -17.41 -2.79 4.10
C ALA A 107 -17.11 -2.78 5.61
N ALA A 108 -16.30 -1.82 6.06
CA ALA A 108 -16.22 -1.49 7.48
C ALA A 108 -17.47 -0.70 7.93
N LEU A 109 -17.78 -0.71 9.22
CA LEU A 109 -18.99 -0.08 9.75
C LEU A 109 -18.98 1.43 9.46
N GLY A 110 -20.00 1.92 8.75
CA GLY A 110 -20.11 3.33 8.36
C GLY A 110 -19.15 3.77 7.25
N MET A 111 -18.40 2.85 6.64
CA MET A 111 -17.39 3.12 5.61
C MET A 111 -17.68 2.26 4.37
N PRO A 112 -18.65 2.66 3.53
CA PRO A 112 -19.00 1.92 2.31
C PRO A 112 -17.79 1.79 1.37
N LEU A 113 -17.66 0.64 0.70
CA LEU A 113 -16.53 0.36 -0.20
C LEU A 113 -16.50 1.33 -1.38
N GLU A 114 -17.67 1.68 -1.90
CA GLU A 114 -17.89 2.62 -2.99
C GLU A 114 -17.71 4.09 -2.59
N GLY A 115 -17.57 4.38 -1.29
CA GLY A 115 -17.56 5.74 -0.77
C GLY A 115 -18.95 6.39 -0.75
N THR A 116 -18.99 7.71 -0.83
CA THR A 116 -20.23 8.51 -0.85
C THR A 116 -20.06 9.65 -1.86
N PRO A 117 -21.09 10.47 -2.14
CA PRO A 117 -20.91 11.66 -2.97
C PRO A 117 -19.85 12.65 -2.44
N LEU A 118 -19.48 12.55 -1.16
CA LEU A 118 -18.50 13.42 -0.52
C LEU A 118 -17.16 12.75 -0.23
N THR A 119 -17.12 11.41 -0.18
CA THR A 119 -15.97 10.62 0.26
C THR A 119 -15.56 9.62 -0.82
N ARG A 120 -14.25 9.45 -1.02
CA ARG A 120 -13.70 8.43 -1.93
C ARG A 120 -14.01 7.00 -1.46
N PRO A 121 -13.86 5.99 -2.34
CA PRO A 121 -13.83 4.58 -1.97
C PRO A 121 -12.85 4.30 -0.82
N LEU A 122 -13.24 3.41 0.09
CA LEU A 122 -12.48 3.07 1.30
C LEU A 122 -12.09 1.60 1.33
N PRO A 123 -11.01 1.23 2.04
CA PRO A 123 -10.62 -0.18 2.18
C PRO A 123 -11.70 -1.05 2.85
N PRO A 124 -11.77 -2.34 2.48
CA PRO A 124 -12.60 -3.31 3.17
C PRO A 124 -12.28 -3.46 4.66
N ALA A 125 -13.24 -4.04 5.38
CA ALA A 125 -13.02 -4.49 6.75
C ALA A 125 -11.84 -5.47 6.80
N ASN A 126 -10.98 -5.31 7.82
CA ASN A 126 -9.80 -6.15 8.06
C ASN A 126 -8.65 -6.00 7.05
N VAL A 127 -8.65 -4.95 6.24
CA VAL A 127 -7.45 -4.49 5.53
C VAL A 127 -6.63 -3.60 6.46
N THR A 128 -5.35 -3.90 6.63
CA THR A 128 -4.47 -3.11 7.51
C THR A 128 -3.32 -2.51 6.73
N GLN A 129 -3.20 -1.19 6.77
CA GLN A 129 -2.11 -0.41 6.17
C GLN A 129 -1.16 0.08 7.25
N ARG A 130 0.15 -0.04 7.03
CA ARG A 130 1.18 0.47 7.96
C ARG A 130 2.47 0.86 7.25
N ARG A 131 3.19 1.83 7.80
CA ARG A 131 4.52 2.24 7.33
C ARG A 131 5.57 1.20 7.77
N LEU A 132 6.48 0.80 6.87
CA LEU A 132 7.59 -0.10 7.19
C LEU A 132 8.88 0.65 7.51
N THR A 133 9.13 1.80 6.87
CA THR A 133 10.41 2.51 6.95
C THR A 133 10.28 3.89 7.59
N ALA A 134 11.33 4.36 8.27
CA ALA A 134 11.45 5.72 8.79
C ALA A 134 12.72 6.40 8.26
N LEU A 135 12.84 6.47 6.92
CA LEU A 135 14.01 7.05 6.27
C LEU A 135 13.97 8.58 6.38
N PRO A 136 14.97 9.26 6.98
CA PRO A 136 14.94 10.72 7.13
C PRO A 136 14.81 11.46 5.80
N ARG A 137 15.50 10.98 4.75
CA ARG A 137 15.43 11.53 3.37
C ARG A 137 14.40 10.83 2.49
N GLY A 138 13.66 9.85 3.03
CA GLY A 138 12.76 9.00 2.25
C GLY A 138 13.49 8.02 1.34
N VAL A 139 12.67 7.27 0.59
CA VAL A 139 13.08 6.44 -0.55
C VAL A 139 13.62 7.36 -1.66
N ALA A 140 14.74 6.98 -2.27
CA ALA A 140 15.39 7.75 -3.32
C ALA A 140 14.44 7.96 -4.51
N THR A 141 14.47 9.18 -5.08
CA THR A 141 13.62 9.59 -6.20
C THR A 141 14.39 9.91 -7.47
N SER A 142 15.73 9.99 -7.38
CA SER A 142 16.66 10.23 -8.49
C SER A 142 16.58 9.15 -9.57
N GLN A 143 16.46 7.88 -9.18
CA GLN A 143 16.11 6.78 -10.07
C GLN A 143 14.76 6.19 -9.69
N ARG A 144 13.91 5.92 -10.70
CA ARG A 144 12.66 5.22 -10.46
C ARG A 144 12.94 3.74 -10.24
N PHE A 145 12.55 3.23 -9.08
CA PHE A 145 12.61 1.82 -8.74
C PHE A 145 11.30 1.37 -8.10
N TRP A 146 10.74 0.27 -8.61
CA TRP A 146 9.58 -0.36 -8.00
C TRP A 146 10.03 -1.22 -6.82
N PRO A 147 9.45 -1.07 -5.62
CA PRO A 147 9.69 -2.01 -4.54
C PRO A 147 9.51 -3.44 -5.05
N THR A 148 10.41 -4.34 -4.67
CA THR A 148 10.34 -5.75 -5.08
C THR A 148 10.54 -6.65 -3.88
N SER A 149 9.84 -7.78 -3.83
CA SER A 149 9.88 -8.70 -2.69
C SER A 149 10.71 -9.94 -3.03
N SER A 150 11.42 -10.49 -2.03
CA SER A 150 11.99 -11.82 -2.14
C SER A 150 10.87 -12.87 -2.28
N ALA A 151 11.14 -13.97 -3.00
CA ALA A 151 10.15 -15.02 -3.25
C ALA A 151 9.56 -15.63 -1.96
N ASP A 152 10.36 -15.70 -0.89
CA ASP A 152 9.93 -16.18 0.43
C ASP A 152 9.18 -15.14 1.28
N GLY A 153 9.03 -13.91 0.76
CA GLY A 153 8.34 -12.81 1.42
C GLY A 153 9.08 -12.24 2.63
N ARG A 154 10.36 -12.55 2.84
CA ARG A 154 11.11 -12.07 4.02
C ARG A 154 11.63 -10.65 3.87
N SER A 155 11.89 -10.21 2.64
CA SER A 155 12.52 -8.93 2.33
C SER A 155 11.75 -8.18 1.24
N ILE A 156 11.70 -6.86 1.37
CA ILE A 156 11.23 -5.91 0.38
C ILE A 156 12.40 -4.97 0.07
N ALA A 157 12.89 -4.99 -1.15
CA ALA A 157 13.97 -4.14 -1.63
C ALA A 157 13.44 -2.82 -2.20
N PHE A 158 14.20 -1.74 -2.00
CA PHE A 158 13.93 -0.38 -2.50
C PHE A 158 15.25 0.41 -2.57
N LEU A 159 15.23 1.59 -3.21
CA LEU A 159 16.40 2.47 -3.27
C LEU A 159 16.34 3.57 -2.22
N ALA A 160 17.44 3.84 -1.53
CA ALA A 160 17.56 4.98 -0.63
C ALA A 160 19.01 5.46 -0.55
N ASP A 161 19.20 6.73 -0.19
CA ASP A 161 20.52 7.33 -0.09
C ASP A 161 21.18 7.00 1.26
N ASP A 162 22.39 6.45 1.22
CA ASP A 162 23.25 6.26 2.39
C ASP A 162 23.73 7.60 2.96
N VAL A 163 24.40 7.59 4.12
CA VAL A 163 24.81 8.82 4.82
C VAL A 163 25.65 9.79 3.98
N GLU A 164 26.35 9.30 2.95
CA GLU A 164 27.15 10.12 2.03
C GLU A 164 26.33 10.69 0.86
N GLY A 165 25.06 10.30 0.75
CA GLY A 165 24.15 10.73 -0.31
C GLY A 165 24.21 9.85 -1.55
N VAL A 166 24.82 8.67 -1.46
CA VAL A 166 24.88 7.72 -2.58
C VAL A 166 23.67 6.81 -2.54
N THR A 167 22.94 6.72 -3.65
CA THR A 167 21.78 5.84 -3.77
C THR A 167 22.22 4.38 -3.79
N GLN A 168 21.76 3.60 -2.80
CA GLN A 168 22.05 2.18 -2.66
C GLN A 168 20.76 1.35 -2.71
N LEU A 169 20.91 0.03 -2.84
CA LEU A 169 19.84 -0.92 -2.60
C LEU A 169 19.71 -1.20 -1.10
N TRP A 170 18.50 -1.05 -0.59
CA TRP A 170 18.14 -1.33 0.79
C TRP A 170 17.04 -2.37 0.85
N THR A 171 16.91 -3.05 1.98
CA THR A 171 15.80 -3.95 2.27
C THR A 171 15.14 -3.64 3.59
N THR A 172 13.83 -3.88 3.68
CA THR A 172 13.08 -3.94 4.92
C THR A 172 12.30 -5.25 4.98
N SER A 173 12.02 -5.74 6.19
CA SER A 173 11.16 -6.92 6.35
C SER A 173 9.69 -6.50 6.38
N PRO A 174 8.76 -7.27 5.79
CA PRO A 174 7.34 -7.05 6.05
C PRO A 174 7.04 -7.12 7.55
N CYS A 175 7.79 -7.90 8.33
CA CYS A 175 7.64 -7.96 9.78
C CYS A 175 8.20 -6.74 10.52
N ALA A 176 8.88 -5.79 9.86
CA ALA A 176 9.45 -4.63 10.53
C ALA A 176 8.41 -3.94 11.42
N ALA A 177 8.86 -3.43 12.57
CA ALA A 177 8.02 -2.54 13.38
C ALA A 177 7.63 -1.32 12.53
N PRO A 178 6.55 -0.60 12.84
CA PRO A 178 6.23 0.63 12.14
C PRO A 178 7.41 1.61 12.17
N GLY A 179 7.93 1.98 11.00
CA GLY A 179 9.15 2.78 10.90
C GLY A 179 10.44 2.05 11.26
N GLY A 180 10.45 0.72 11.18
CA GLY A 180 11.54 -0.15 11.63
C GLY A 180 12.80 -0.09 10.77
N GLU A 181 13.81 -0.87 11.19
CA GLU A 181 15.14 -0.90 10.60
C GLU A 181 15.14 -1.32 9.13
N VAL A 182 16.07 -0.71 8.40
CA VAL A 182 16.38 -1.00 7.01
C VAL A 182 17.81 -1.51 6.94
N HIS A 183 18.07 -2.47 6.08
CA HIS A 183 19.39 -3.08 5.92
C HIS A 183 19.94 -2.73 4.55
N LEU A 184 21.18 -2.22 4.51
CA LEU A 184 21.97 -2.13 3.31
C LEU A 184 22.31 -3.55 2.85
N THR A 185 22.12 -3.84 1.56
CA THR A 185 22.48 -5.15 0.97
C THR A 185 23.94 -5.22 0.57
#